data_AF-A0A7Y2K691-F1
#
_entry.id   AF-A0A7Y2K691-F1
#
_cell.length_a   1.000
_cell.length_b   1.000
_cell.length_c   1.000
_cell.angle_alpha   90.00
_cell.angle_beta   90.00
_cell.angle_gamma   90.00
#
_symmetry.space_group_name_H-M   'P 1'
#
loop_
_entity.id
_entity.type
_entity.pdbx_description
1 polymer ?
#
loop_
_entity_poly.entity_id
_entity_poly.type
_entity_poly.pdbx_seq_one_letter_code
_entity_poly.pdbx_strand_id
1 'polypeptide(L)'
;DLSNVFYSTTGWKVARVPGLIHEQNFFGMLRRRVFPSTDYIRGKDELEYTPAPDLFHDIFGHMPLLTNKSFASFYQKFGEAALNAEGKNRTLLETFHWFTVEFGLIKNPEGMRIYGAGVLSSSQEVQHALSDEVEVIDFNPERIVIQDYDVWHLQPILFAINSFEQLEDGFDAWTKKNGLL
;
A
#
# COMPACT_ATOMS: atom_id res chain seq x y z
N ASP A 1 -6.23 7.98 19.79
CA ASP A 1 -6.35 6.55 20.13
C ASP A 1 -5.57 5.64 19.19
N LEU A 2 -5.89 5.57 17.89
CA LEU A 2 -5.19 4.71 16.92
C LEU A 2 -3.66 4.86 16.95
N SER A 3 -3.15 6.10 16.93
CA SER A 3 -1.71 6.39 17.02
C SER A 3 -1.05 5.78 18.26
N ASN A 4 -1.74 5.71 19.40
CA ASN A 4 -1.20 5.08 20.62
C ASN A 4 -1.09 3.56 20.45
N VAL A 5 -2.08 2.93 19.82
CA VAL A 5 -2.06 1.50 19.50
C VAL A 5 -0.87 1.20 18.60
N PHE A 6 -0.73 1.90 17.47
CA PHE A 6 0.38 1.69 16.53
C PHE A 6 1.74 1.91 17.18
N TYR A 7 1.85 2.93 18.04
CA TYR A 7 3.10 3.21 18.75
C TYR A 7 3.47 2.06 19.68
N SER A 8 2.51 1.50 20.41
CA SER A 8 2.73 0.35 21.30
C SER A 8 3.05 -0.96 20.57
N THR A 9 2.55 -1.14 19.34
CA THR A 9 2.70 -2.39 18.58
C THR A 9 3.95 -2.41 17.71
N THR A 10 4.21 -1.33 16.97
CA THR A 10 5.27 -1.26 15.94
C THR A 10 6.08 0.04 15.99
N GLY A 11 5.76 0.96 16.90
CA GLY A 11 6.40 2.27 17.01
C GLY A 11 5.90 3.28 15.98
N TRP A 12 4.88 2.94 15.19
CA TRP A 12 4.27 3.85 14.22
C TRP A 12 3.36 4.88 14.89
N LYS A 13 3.25 6.05 14.27
CA LYS A 13 2.33 7.13 14.67
C LYS A 13 1.54 7.59 13.47
N VAL A 14 0.42 8.24 13.72
CA VAL A 14 -0.35 8.98 12.69
C VAL A 14 -0.12 10.46 12.88
N ALA A 15 0.08 11.19 11.78
CA ALA A 15 0.11 12.64 11.76
C ALA A 15 -0.95 13.15 10.78
N ARG A 16 -1.70 14.16 11.21
CA ARG A 16 -2.67 14.84 10.35
C ARG A 16 -1.94 15.61 9.25
N VAL A 17 -2.40 15.47 8.01
CA VAL A 17 -2.02 16.32 6.87
C VAL A 17 -3.26 16.99 6.27
N PRO A 18 -3.12 18.23 5.73
CA PRO A 18 -4.28 18.98 5.22
C PRO A 18 -4.81 18.48 3.87
N GLY A 19 -4.18 17.47 3.27
CA GLY A 19 -4.47 16.94 1.93
C GLY A 19 -3.21 16.34 1.32
N LEU A 20 -3.11 16.38 -0.01
CA LEU A 20 -1.91 15.95 -0.73
C LEU A 20 -0.70 16.79 -0.30
N ILE A 21 0.35 16.11 0.14
CA ILE A 21 1.63 16.72 0.51
C ILE A 21 2.71 16.34 -0.52
N HIS A 22 3.77 17.14 -0.59
CA HIS A 22 4.92 16.83 -1.43
C HIS A 22 5.48 15.44 -1.08
N GLU A 23 5.79 14.63 -2.10
CA GLU A 23 6.28 13.26 -1.98
C GLU A 23 7.46 13.09 -1.01
N GLN A 24 8.44 14.01 -1.03
CA GLN A 24 9.58 13.96 -0.12
C GLN A 24 9.16 14.10 1.34
N ASN A 25 8.10 14.87 1.62
CA ASN A 25 7.55 14.98 2.96
C ASN A 25 6.82 13.68 3.33
N PHE A 26 6.02 13.12 2.42
CA PHE A 26 5.32 11.85 2.62
C PHE A 26 6.29 10.71 2.94
N PHE A 27 7.28 10.47 2.08
CA PHE A 27 8.27 9.41 2.28
C PHE A 27 9.18 9.68 3.49
N GLY A 28 9.51 10.95 3.75
CA GLY A 28 10.22 11.38 4.96
C GLY A 28 9.48 11.04 6.25
N MET A 29 8.15 11.10 6.25
CA MET A 29 7.29 10.69 7.35
C MET A 29 7.27 9.16 7.49
N LEU A 30 7.09 8.41 6.39
CA LEU A 30 7.11 6.95 6.40
C LEU A 30 8.42 6.38 6.96
N ARG A 31 9.58 6.91 6.51
CA ARG A 31 10.90 6.52 7.03
C ARG A 31 11.02 6.68 8.55
N ARG A 32 10.30 7.65 9.12
CA ARG A 32 10.25 7.96 10.56
C ARG A 32 9.11 7.24 11.29
N ARG A 33 8.45 6.28 10.63
CA ARG A 33 7.26 5.56 11.14
C ARG A 33 6.11 6.49 11.46
N VAL A 34 5.89 7.50 10.63
CA VAL A 34 4.76 8.42 10.74
C VAL A 34 3.91 8.27 9.49
N PHE A 35 2.69 7.77 9.65
CA PHE A 35 1.71 7.71 8.58
C PHE A 35 0.99 9.06 8.47
N PRO A 36 1.14 9.80 7.34
CA PRO A 36 0.36 11.00 7.09
C PRO A 36 -1.08 10.61 6.74
N SER A 37 -2.06 11.17 7.44
CA SER A 37 -3.48 10.90 7.18
C SER A 37 -4.27 12.19 7.07
N THR A 38 -5.20 12.21 6.12
CA THR A 38 -6.13 13.32 5.94
C THR A 38 -7.20 13.31 7.04
N ASP A 39 -7.88 14.43 7.29
CA ASP A 39 -8.95 14.51 8.30
C ASP A 39 -10.33 14.82 7.72
N TYR A 40 -10.46 14.81 6.39
CA TYR A 40 -11.73 14.96 5.71
C TYR A 40 -12.31 13.60 5.33
N ILE A 41 -13.63 13.53 5.23
CA ILE A 41 -14.36 12.34 4.79
C ILE A 41 -15.06 12.67 3.47
N ARG A 42 -15.09 11.71 2.54
CA ARG A 42 -15.72 11.86 1.22
C ARG A 42 -17.21 12.23 1.30
N GLY A 43 -17.72 12.83 0.23
CA GLY A 43 -19.15 13.13 0.08
C GLY A 43 -20.01 11.88 -0.05
N LYS A 44 -21.34 12.03 0.09
CA LYS A 44 -22.28 10.90 -0.11
C LYS A 44 -22.32 10.42 -1.56
N ASP A 45 -22.02 11.33 -2.48
CA ASP A 45 -21.90 11.12 -3.92
C ASP A 45 -20.60 10.41 -4.33
N GLU A 46 -19.62 10.32 -3.41
CA GLU A 46 -18.32 9.68 -3.63
C GLU A 46 -18.17 8.36 -2.84
N LEU A 47 -19.26 7.82 -2.27
CA LEU A 47 -19.18 6.61 -1.43
C LEU A 47 -18.58 5.41 -2.17
N GLU A 48 -18.92 5.25 -3.45
CA GLU A 48 -18.44 4.14 -4.28
C GLU A 48 -17.00 4.34 -4.76
N TYR A 49 -16.55 5.60 -4.92
CA TYR A 49 -15.21 5.94 -5.38
C TYR A 49 -14.88 7.39 -5.04
N THR A 50 -13.66 7.62 -4.53
CA THR A 50 -13.08 8.95 -4.32
C THR A 50 -11.77 9.07 -5.10
N PRO A 51 -11.54 10.17 -5.86
CA PRO A 51 -10.32 10.36 -6.64
C PRO A 51 -9.09 10.70 -5.78
N ALA A 52 -9.29 11.10 -4.53
CA ALA A 52 -8.24 11.39 -3.56
C ALA A 52 -8.46 10.60 -2.26
N PRO A 53 -7.39 10.16 -1.58
CA PRO A 53 -7.51 9.42 -0.33
C PRO A 53 -8.12 10.32 0.74
N ASP A 54 -9.22 9.86 1.32
CA ASP A 54 -9.91 10.47 2.46
C ASP A 54 -9.63 9.69 3.75
N LEU A 55 -10.17 10.17 4.86
CA LEU A 55 -9.96 9.54 6.18
C LEU A 55 -10.44 8.08 6.22
N PHE A 56 -11.48 7.72 5.46
CA PHE A 56 -11.96 6.34 5.40
C PHE A 56 -10.92 5.41 4.76
N HIS A 57 -10.38 5.80 3.61
CA HIS A 57 -9.32 5.07 2.93
C HIS A 57 -8.09 4.87 3.84
N ASP A 58 -7.67 5.92 4.53
CA ASP A 58 -6.54 5.85 5.45
C ASP A 58 -6.80 4.91 6.64
N ILE A 59 -7.92 5.09 7.36
CA ILE A 59 -8.21 4.35 8.60
C ILE A 59 -8.52 2.88 8.32
N PHE A 60 -9.30 2.57 7.27
CA PHE A 60 -9.78 1.22 7.02
C PHE A 60 -8.91 0.45 6.02
N GLY A 61 -8.25 1.15 5.10
CA GLY A 61 -7.33 0.55 4.14
C GLY A 61 -5.93 0.38 4.72
N HIS A 62 -5.24 1.49 5.01
CA HIS A 62 -3.81 1.44 5.36
C HIS A 62 -3.52 1.12 6.82
N MET A 63 -4.17 1.84 7.74
CA MET A 63 -3.80 1.86 9.15
C MET A 63 -3.85 0.50 9.88
N PRO A 64 -4.75 -0.45 9.55
CA PRO A 64 -4.77 -1.75 10.24
C PRO A 64 -3.44 -2.50 10.07
N LEU A 65 -2.81 -2.40 8.89
CA LEU A 65 -1.55 -3.08 8.59
C LEU A 65 -0.35 -2.50 9.34
N LEU A 66 -0.45 -1.28 9.87
CA LEU A 66 0.59 -0.70 10.74
C LEU A 66 0.74 -1.47 12.07
N THR A 67 -0.19 -2.36 12.41
CA THR A 67 -0.07 -3.26 13.57
C THR A 67 0.70 -4.55 13.24
N ASN A 68 0.89 -4.90 11.96
CA ASN A 68 1.69 -6.05 11.54
C ASN A 68 3.17 -5.66 11.47
N LYS A 69 4.05 -6.41 12.13
CA LYS A 69 5.48 -6.06 12.23
C LYS A 69 6.19 -6.05 10.89
N SER A 70 5.95 -7.05 10.04
CA SER A 70 6.63 -7.13 8.74
C SER A 70 6.12 -6.09 7.77
N PHE A 71 4.80 -5.86 7.70
CA PHE A 71 4.26 -4.77 6.89
C PHE A 71 4.75 -3.40 7.38
N ALA A 72 4.75 -3.15 8.69
CA ALA A 72 5.24 -1.91 9.29
C ALA A 72 6.74 -1.69 9.03
N SER A 73 7.55 -2.75 9.00
CA SER A 73 8.98 -2.69 8.67
C SER A 73 9.17 -2.42 7.17
N PHE A 74 8.50 -3.19 6.32
CA PHE A 74 8.45 -2.97 4.87
C PHE A 74 8.09 -1.53 4.52
N TYR A 75 7.02 -0.98 5.11
CA TYR A 75 6.54 0.35 4.74
C TYR A 75 7.46 1.47 5.24
N GLN A 76 8.22 1.23 6.31
CA GLN A 76 9.28 2.14 6.74
C GLN A 76 10.41 2.17 5.71
N LYS A 77 10.86 0.99 5.28
CA LYS A 77 11.91 0.83 4.27
C LYS A 77 11.46 1.36 2.90
N PHE A 78 10.18 1.26 2.58
CA PHE A 78 9.60 1.87 1.38
C PHE A 78 9.81 3.39 1.39
N GLY A 79 9.53 4.06 2.52
CA GLY A 79 9.81 5.48 2.67
C GLY A 79 11.30 5.83 2.51
N GLU A 80 12.21 4.97 2.95
CA GLU A 80 13.65 5.16 2.75
C GLU A 80 14.07 4.98 1.29
N ALA A 81 13.67 3.87 0.67
CA ALA A 81 13.96 3.56 -0.73
C ALA A 81 13.41 4.64 -1.67
N ALA A 82 12.20 5.15 -1.41
CA ALA A 82 11.56 6.18 -2.21
C ALA A 82 12.28 7.53 -2.13
N LEU A 83 12.93 7.85 -1.01
CA LEU A 83 13.77 9.06 -0.90
C LEU A 83 15.09 8.94 -1.66
N ASN A 84 15.59 7.72 -1.86
CA ASN A 84 16.82 7.44 -2.60
C ASN A 84 16.56 7.20 -4.10
N ALA A 85 15.30 7.03 -4.51
CA ALA A 85 14.95 6.67 -5.87
C ALA A 85 14.87 7.90 -6.79
N GLU A 86 15.54 7.79 -7.94
CA GLU A 86 15.52 8.79 -9.00
C GLU A 86 15.13 8.17 -10.34
N GLY A 87 14.63 8.99 -11.26
CA GLY A 87 14.29 8.58 -12.62
C GLY A 87 13.40 7.34 -12.67
N LYS A 88 13.84 6.32 -13.41
CA LYS A 88 13.08 5.07 -13.61
C LYS A 88 12.76 4.35 -12.29
N ASN A 89 13.68 4.36 -11.32
CA ASN A 89 13.49 3.62 -10.06
C ASN A 89 12.29 4.13 -9.26
N ARG A 90 11.97 5.41 -9.40
CA ARG A 90 10.79 6.00 -8.78
C ARG A 90 9.50 5.42 -9.36
N THR A 91 9.39 5.38 -10.68
CA THR A 91 8.22 4.77 -11.35
C THR A 91 8.08 3.29 -10.98
N LEU A 92 9.20 2.56 -10.89
CA LEU A 92 9.18 1.16 -10.46
C LEU A 92 8.67 0.99 -9.02
N LEU A 93 9.03 1.90 -8.10
CA LEU A 93 8.51 1.90 -6.73
C LEU A 93 7.03 2.29 -6.66
N GLU A 94 6.58 3.25 -7.48
CA GLU A 94 5.17 3.62 -7.59
C GLU A 94 4.34 2.41 -8.05
N THR A 95 4.80 1.67 -9.06
CA THR A 95 4.16 0.43 -9.50
C THR A 95 4.20 -0.66 -8.42
N PHE A 96 5.33 -0.80 -7.69
CA PHE A 96 5.40 -1.73 -6.56
C PHE A 96 4.35 -1.39 -5.50
N HIS A 97 4.23 -0.11 -5.13
CA HIS A 97 3.25 0.37 -4.15
C HIS A 97 1.82 0.09 -4.61
N TRP A 98 1.53 0.35 -5.89
CA TRP A 98 0.22 0.11 -6.48
C TRP A 98 -0.22 -1.35 -6.31
N PHE A 99 0.59 -2.30 -6.76
CA PHE A 99 0.23 -3.72 -6.72
C PHE A 99 0.44 -4.41 -5.37
N THR A 100 0.87 -3.68 -4.34
CA THR A 100 1.01 -4.21 -2.98
C THR A 100 0.17 -3.44 -1.99
N VAL A 101 0.58 -2.23 -1.64
CA VAL A 101 -0.06 -1.40 -0.61
C VAL A 101 -1.48 -0.99 -1.02
N GLU A 102 -1.74 -0.72 -2.31
CA GLU A 102 -3.06 -0.29 -2.78
C GLU A 102 -3.96 -1.44 -3.24
N PHE A 103 -3.41 -2.37 -4.04
CA PHE A 103 -4.16 -3.43 -4.71
C PHE A 103 -3.62 -4.85 -4.44
N GLY A 104 -2.94 -5.03 -3.31
CA GLY A 104 -2.36 -6.32 -2.95
C GLY A 104 -3.38 -7.36 -2.43
N LEU A 105 -3.17 -8.61 -2.83
CA LEU A 105 -3.87 -9.78 -2.31
C LEU A 105 -2.95 -10.65 -1.44
N ILE A 106 -3.52 -11.42 -0.52
CA ILE A 106 -2.80 -12.36 0.32
C ILE A 106 -3.49 -13.73 0.33
N LYS A 107 -2.72 -14.79 0.13
CA LYS A 107 -3.18 -16.17 0.26
C LYS A 107 -3.14 -16.61 1.71
N ASN A 108 -4.22 -17.21 2.19
CA ASN A 108 -4.25 -17.88 3.47
C ASN A 108 -4.89 -19.29 3.34
N PRO A 109 -4.85 -20.14 4.39
CA PRO A 109 -5.44 -21.47 4.33
C PRO A 109 -6.95 -21.51 4.05
N GLU A 110 -7.65 -20.40 4.28
CA GLU A 110 -9.08 -20.22 4.02
C GLU A 110 -9.35 -19.55 2.65
N GLY A 111 -8.33 -19.38 1.82
CA GLY A 111 -8.41 -18.84 0.47
C GLY A 111 -7.76 -17.46 0.31
N MET A 112 -8.09 -16.80 -0.81
CA MET A 112 -7.59 -15.46 -1.12
C MET A 112 -8.25 -14.42 -0.22
N ARG A 113 -7.48 -13.42 0.22
CA ARG A 113 -7.95 -12.26 0.98
C ARG A 113 -7.32 -10.99 0.42
N ILE A 114 -7.92 -9.85 0.74
CA ILE A 114 -7.46 -8.53 0.32
C ILE A 114 -6.67 -7.90 1.47
N TYR A 115 -5.54 -7.26 1.16
CA TYR A 115 -4.87 -6.35 2.11
C TYR A 115 -4.63 -4.96 1.53
N GLY A 116 -4.72 -4.78 0.20
CA GLY A 116 -4.55 -3.49 -0.45
C GLY A 116 -5.59 -2.46 -0.01
N ALA A 117 -5.13 -1.25 0.34
CA ALA A 117 -5.96 -0.17 0.85
C ALA A 117 -6.96 0.37 -0.18
N GLY A 118 -6.53 0.56 -1.43
CA GLY A 118 -7.37 0.91 -2.56
C GLY A 118 -8.53 -0.07 -2.75
N VAL A 119 -8.26 -1.38 -2.64
CA VAL A 119 -9.32 -2.39 -2.73
C VAL A 119 -10.22 -2.35 -1.49
N LEU A 120 -9.69 -2.38 -0.27
CA LEU A 120 -10.47 -2.39 0.97
C LEU A 120 -11.40 -1.18 1.14
N SER A 121 -11.08 -0.06 0.48
CA SER A 121 -11.81 1.20 0.57
C SER A 121 -12.74 1.49 -0.62
N SER A 122 -12.88 0.51 -1.54
CA SER A 122 -13.76 0.55 -2.70
C SER A 122 -14.65 -0.68 -2.74
N SER A 123 -15.97 -0.48 -2.60
CA SER A 123 -16.98 -1.55 -2.64
C SER A 123 -16.89 -2.40 -3.92
N GLN A 124 -16.68 -1.75 -5.06
CA GLN A 124 -16.59 -2.40 -6.37
C GLN A 124 -15.31 -3.23 -6.50
N GLU A 125 -14.17 -2.68 -6.07
CA GLU A 125 -12.90 -3.41 -6.09
C GLU A 125 -12.91 -4.60 -5.15
N VAL A 126 -13.55 -4.52 -3.97
CA VAL A 126 -13.68 -5.70 -3.08
C VAL A 126 -14.37 -6.87 -3.78
N GLN A 127 -15.45 -6.61 -4.52
CA GLN A 127 -16.17 -7.65 -5.25
C GLN A 127 -15.35 -8.15 -6.44
N HIS A 128 -14.73 -7.23 -7.18
CA HIS A 128 -13.95 -7.52 -8.38
C HIS A 128 -12.69 -8.33 -8.07
N ALA A 129 -11.90 -7.91 -7.09
CA ALA A 129 -10.60 -8.48 -6.74
C ALA A 129 -10.64 -9.96 -6.31
N LEU A 130 -11.81 -10.45 -5.89
CA LEU A 130 -12.03 -11.85 -5.49
C LEU A 130 -12.95 -12.62 -6.46
N SER A 131 -13.28 -12.02 -7.60
CA SER A 131 -14.08 -12.66 -8.65
C SER A 131 -13.21 -13.50 -9.61
N ASP A 132 -13.86 -14.22 -10.52
CA ASP A 132 -13.18 -14.95 -11.60
C ASP A 132 -12.75 -14.04 -12.77
N GLU A 133 -12.99 -12.72 -12.69
CA GLU A 133 -12.62 -11.75 -13.73
C GLU A 133 -11.19 -11.22 -13.58
N VAL A 134 -10.51 -11.53 -12.46
CA VAL A 134 -9.17 -11.05 -12.14
C VAL A 134 -8.13 -12.15 -12.34
N GLU A 135 -7.11 -11.87 -13.14
CA GLU A 135 -5.92 -12.71 -13.19
C GLU A 135 -5.07 -12.45 -11.95
N VAL A 136 -4.96 -13.45 -11.07
CA VAL A 136 -4.12 -13.36 -9.87
C VAL A 136 -2.77 -14.03 -10.11
N ILE A 137 -1.71 -13.24 -10.04
CA ILE A 137 -0.32 -13.67 -10.25
C ILE A 137 0.40 -13.78 -8.90
N ASP A 138 1.30 -14.74 -8.76
CA ASP A 138 2.12 -14.87 -7.57
C ASP A 138 3.08 -13.68 -7.41
N PHE A 139 3.29 -13.27 -6.16
CA PHE A 139 4.19 -12.17 -5.82
C PHE A 139 5.61 -12.40 -6.38
N ASN A 140 6.02 -11.50 -7.27
CA ASN A 140 7.35 -11.44 -7.84
C ASN A 140 7.72 -9.96 -8.06
N PRO A 141 8.62 -9.38 -7.25
CA PRO A 141 9.03 -7.98 -7.38
C PRO A 141 9.44 -7.57 -8.80
N GLU A 142 10.22 -8.41 -9.50
CA GLU A 142 10.71 -8.09 -10.85
C GLU A 142 9.60 -8.02 -11.89
N ARG A 143 8.52 -8.80 -11.70
CA ARG A 143 7.34 -8.73 -12.57
C ARG A 143 6.41 -7.59 -12.18
N ILE A 144 6.22 -7.38 -10.88
CA ILE A 144 5.35 -6.34 -10.33
C ILE A 144 5.79 -4.96 -10.85
N VAL A 145 7.06 -4.62 -10.71
CA VAL A 145 7.53 -3.25 -10.99
C VAL A 145 7.42 -2.82 -12.45
N ILE A 146 7.23 -3.77 -13.37
CA ILE A 146 7.05 -3.51 -14.81
C ILE A 146 5.62 -3.76 -15.29
N GLN A 147 4.69 -4.06 -14.39
CA GLN A 147 3.29 -4.28 -14.74
C GLN A 147 2.60 -2.94 -15.00
N ASP A 148 2.02 -2.79 -16.19
CA ASP A 148 1.19 -1.63 -16.52
C ASP A 148 -0.15 -1.71 -15.76
N TYR A 149 -0.67 -0.55 -15.38
CA TYR A 149 -1.98 -0.39 -14.74
C TYR A 149 -2.68 0.90 -15.18
N ASP A 150 -3.98 0.96 -14.95
CA ASP A 150 -4.82 2.12 -15.17
C ASP A 150 -5.54 2.48 -13.87
N VAL A 151 -5.60 3.77 -13.54
CA VAL A 151 -6.16 4.28 -12.27
C VAL A 151 -7.67 4.55 -12.32
N TRP A 152 -8.26 4.48 -13.52
CA TRP A 152 -9.66 4.84 -13.78
C TRP A 152 -10.57 3.61 -13.89
N HIS A 153 -10.00 2.43 -14.08
CA HIS A 153 -10.74 1.18 -14.27
C HIS A 153 -10.37 0.13 -13.21
N LEU A 154 -11.25 -0.86 -13.06
CA LEU A 154 -11.02 -2.01 -12.19
C LEU A 154 -9.80 -2.79 -12.63
N GLN A 155 -9.00 -3.27 -11.68
CA GLN A 155 -7.74 -3.93 -11.98
C GLN A 155 -7.95 -5.34 -12.57
N PRO A 156 -7.51 -5.62 -13.81
CA PRO A 156 -7.70 -6.95 -14.41
C PRO A 156 -6.64 -7.96 -13.95
N ILE A 157 -5.52 -7.47 -13.40
CA ILE A 157 -4.39 -8.27 -12.94
C ILE A 157 -4.03 -7.81 -11.53
N LEU A 158 -3.96 -8.73 -10.58
CA LEU A 158 -3.53 -8.47 -9.21
C LEU A 158 -2.42 -9.45 -8.79
N PHE A 159 -1.68 -9.09 -7.74
CA PHE A 159 -0.59 -9.93 -7.21
C PHE A 159 -0.89 -10.41 -5.80
N ALA A 160 -0.60 -11.69 -5.56
CA ALA A 160 -0.85 -12.34 -4.29
C ALA A 160 0.45 -12.70 -3.55
N ILE A 161 0.61 -12.18 -2.34
CA ILE A 161 1.64 -12.60 -1.39
C ILE A 161 1.15 -13.83 -0.61
N ASN A 162 2.08 -14.63 -0.11
CA ASN A 162 1.80 -15.73 0.83
C ASN A 162 1.89 -15.28 2.29
N SER A 163 2.66 -14.22 2.57
CA SER A 163 2.76 -13.62 3.90
C SER A 163 3.37 -12.21 3.82
N PHE A 164 3.23 -11.42 4.89
CA PHE A 164 3.84 -10.09 4.95
C PHE A 164 5.37 -10.16 5.09
N GLU A 165 5.91 -11.25 5.62
CA GLU A 165 7.35 -11.54 5.61
C GLU A 165 7.86 -11.73 4.17
N GLN A 166 7.11 -12.44 3.32
CA GLN A 166 7.47 -12.57 1.90
C GLN A 166 7.49 -11.21 1.20
N LEU A 167 6.52 -10.34 1.50
CA LEU A 167 6.48 -8.97 0.98
C LEU A 167 7.72 -8.17 1.42
N GLU A 168 8.04 -8.22 2.71
CA GLU A 168 9.20 -7.53 3.28
C GLU A 168 10.52 -8.03 2.67
N ASP A 169 10.74 -9.34 2.67
CA ASP A 169 11.97 -9.95 2.15
C ASP A 169 12.15 -9.71 0.65
N GLY A 170 11.06 -9.82 -0.11
CA GLY A 170 11.08 -9.58 -1.55
C GLY A 170 11.36 -8.11 -1.88
N PHE A 171 10.77 -7.18 -1.13
CA PHE A 171 11.07 -5.76 -1.27
C PHE A 171 12.53 -5.47 -0.94
N ASP A 172 13.03 -5.95 0.21
CA ASP A 172 14.42 -5.78 0.64
C ASP A 172 15.43 -6.30 -0.40
N ALA A 173 15.20 -7.50 -0.94
CA ALA A 173 16.06 -8.09 -1.94
C ALA A 173 16.07 -7.25 -3.23
N TRP A 174 14.90 -6.80 -3.67
CA TRP A 174 14.74 -6.00 -4.88
C TRP A 174 15.39 -4.62 -4.73
N THR A 175 15.16 -3.92 -3.61
CA THR A 175 15.75 -2.59 -3.39
C THR A 175 17.27 -2.64 -3.26
N LYS A 176 17.83 -3.64 -2.56
CA LYS A 176 19.28 -3.82 -2.44
C LYS A 176 19.93 -4.09 -3.80
N LYS A 177 19.31 -4.95 -4.61
CA LYS A 177 19.77 -5.24 -5.98
C LYS A 177 19.80 -3.98 -6.85
N ASN A 178 18.86 -3.06 -6.64
CA ASN A 178 18.74 -1.81 -7.40
C ASN A 178 19.43 -0.60 -6.72
N GLY A 179 20.15 -0.81 -5.62
CA GLY A 179 20.92 0.24 -4.93
C GLY A 179 20.06 1.30 -4.23
N LEU A 180 18.84 0.94 -3.80
CA LEU A 180 17.90 1.84 -3.13
C LEU A 180 17.95 1.75 -1.59
N LEU A 181 18.43 0.63 -1.06
CA LEU A 181 18.69 0.35 0.37
C LEU A 181 20.03 -0.35 0.54
#